data_AF-A0A7M7K220-F1
#
_entry.id   AF-A0A7M7K220-F1
#
_cell.length_a   1.000
_cell.length_b   1.000
_cell.length_c   1.000
_cell.angle_alpha   90.00
_cell.angle_beta   90.00
_cell.angle_gamma   90.00
#
_symmetry.space_group_name_H-M   'P 1'
#
loop_
_entity.id
_entity.type
_entity.pdbx_description
1 polymer ?
#
loop_
_entity_poly.entity_id
_entity_poly.type
_entity_poly.pdbx_seq_one_letter_code
_entity_poly.pdbx_strand_id
1 'polypeptide(L)'
;MERALSVHLLHELINLMKTYILRLEVFERTFHYSGEKMALSIMKNLTAIRLANEQGLAKLQTGLAKEDRTQCEEFTFLLSVWKTERMKILYSVALQHMQEGSTLCLGWKNRPDVLQTMAQHNVNIMGKENKAHISIFTYPGLIKDHLFNLKSILNECLKESVRRKRKSTKIIETVIRRLDSLIVWLENSLTLLPTMKNMNASIVPEREHRAAAPEPLLRKGVFSLLVHNNLDAEEAHIFLGSKHILFRLTYNSFFKNDKWEFGRIEKLDVEEGDDDYTFNLSGVGLRKILIAKTVEIRDDWMEAIMDLQDLQSSTKAEQE
;
A
#
# COMPACT_ATOMS: atom_id res chain seq x y z
N MET A 1 5.69 -14.04 32.37
CA MET A 1 6.73 -13.08 31.90
C MET A 1 6.91 -13.15 30.38
N GLU A 2 6.82 -14.33 29.77
CA GLU A 2 7.00 -14.58 28.33
C GLU A 2 6.05 -13.79 27.42
N ARG A 3 4.73 -13.84 27.65
CA ARG A 3 3.71 -13.14 26.84
C ARG A 3 3.88 -11.62 26.77
N ALA A 4 4.50 -11.03 27.79
CA ALA A 4 4.63 -9.58 27.94
C ALA A 4 5.53 -8.92 26.86
N LEU A 5 6.61 -9.59 26.42
CA LEU A 5 7.59 -8.95 25.53
C LEU A 5 7.08 -8.78 24.09
N SER A 6 6.36 -9.76 23.54
CA SER A 6 5.80 -9.63 22.18
C SER A 6 4.59 -8.70 22.14
N VAL A 7 3.77 -8.74 23.19
CA VAL A 7 2.65 -7.81 23.34
C VAL A 7 3.20 -6.39 23.49
N HIS A 8 4.32 -6.20 24.19
CA HIS A 8 4.99 -4.91 24.29
C HIS A 8 5.41 -4.36 22.91
N LEU A 9 6.05 -5.15 22.05
CA LEU A 9 6.43 -4.70 20.70
C LEU A 9 5.22 -4.35 19.81
N LEU A 10 4.10 -5.08 19.93
CA LEU A 10 2.86 -4.72 19.25
C LEU A 10 2.23 -3.42 19.80
N HIS A 11 2.37 -3.17 21.11
CA HIS A 11 1.99 -1.88 21.69
C HIS A 11 2.92 -0.74 21.24
N GLU A 12 4.21 -1.00 21.04
CA GLU A 12 5.14 -0.04 20.43
C GLU A 12 4.72 0.30 19.00
N LEU A 13 4.29 -0.67 18.19
CA LEU A 13 3.72 -0.42 16.86
C LEU A 13 2.47 0.48 16.95
N ILE A 14 1.56 0.22 17.89
CA ILE A 14 0.39 1.07 18.13
C ILE A 14 0.82 2.50 18.45
N ASN A 15 1.79 2.69 19.34
CA ASN A 15 2.28 4.01 19.73
C ASN A 15 2.96 4.73 18.58
N LEU A 16 3.75 4.01 17.77
CA LEU A 16 4.38 4.55 16.56
C LEU A 16 3.32 5.03 15.56
N MET A 17 2.29 4.21 15.28
CA MET A 17 1.21 4.57 14.37
C MET A 17 0.40 5.77 14.87
N LYS A 18 0.05 5.80 16.16
CA LYS A 18 -0.60 6.97 16.78
C LYS A 18 0.22 8.23 16.62
N THR A 19 1.52 8.15 16.95
CA THR A 19 2.43 9.29 16.81
C THR A 19 2.46 9.77 15.37
N TYR A 20 2.58 8.86 14.40
CA TYR A 20 2.59 9.22 12.98
C TYR A 20 1.29 9.91 12.52
N ILE A 21 0.13 9.38 12.93
CA ILE A 21 -1.19 9.97 12.64
C ILE A 21 -1.27 11.41 13.19
N LEU A 22 -0.84 11.62 14.44
CA LEU A 22 -0.84 12.95 15.05
C LEU A 22 0.13 13.91 14.35
N ARG A 23 1.30 13.42 13.92
CA ARG A 23 2.26 14.21 13.13
C ARG A 23 1.66 14.66 11.79
N LEU A 24 0.96 13.76 11.11
CA LEU A 24 0.24 14.09 9.86
C LEU A 24 -0.81 15.16 10.11
N GLU A 25 -1.58 15.04 11.19
CA GLU A 25 -2.62 16.02 11.55
C GLU A 25 -2.03 17.41 11.84
N VAL A 26 -0.89 17.49 12.54
CA VAL A 26 -0.23 18.78 12.81
C VAL A 26 0.22 19.43 11.50
N PHE A 27 0.80 18.67 10.57
CA PHE A 27 1.14 19.20 9.25
C PHE A 27 -0.12 19.62 8.48
N GLU A 28 -1.15 18.78 8.43
CA GLU A 28 -2.43 19.07 7.78
C GLU A 28 -3.00 20.43 8.23
N ARG A 29 -3.14 20.64 9.54
CA ARG A 29 -3.67 21.91 10.09
C ARG A 29 -2.75 23.10 9.82
N THR A 30 -1.43 22.89 9.84
CA THR A 30 -0.45 23.96 9.59
C THR A 30 -0.43 24.35 8.11
N PHE A 31 -0.49 23.39 7.18
CA PHE A 31 -0.63 23.65 5.76
C PHE A 31 -1.95 24.36 5.46
N HIS A 32 -3.06 23.94 6.09
CA HIS A 32 -4.34 24.64 5.97
C HIS A 32 -4.23 26.12 6.38
N TYR A 33 -3.62 26.38 7.54
CA TYR A 33 -3.44 27.73 8.06
C TYR A 33 -2.55 28.60 7.16
N SER A 34 -1.50 28.04 6.55
CA SER A 34 -0.58 28.80 5.69
C SER A 34 -1.30 29.50 4.52
N GLY A 35 -2.45 28.97 4.07
CA GLY A 35 -3.28 29.55 3.01
C GLY A 35 -2.67 29.46 1.60
N GLU A 36 -1.50 28.84 1.45
CA GLU A 36 -0.81 28.72 0.18
C GLU A 36 -1.51 27.69 -0.72
N LYS A 37 -1.71 28.00 -2.01
CA LYS A 37 -2.41 27.08 -2.95
C LYS A 37 -1.77 25.70 -3.00
N MET A 38 -0.43 25.64 -2.97
CA MET A 38 0.33 24.39 -2.92
C MET A 38 0.10 23.62 -1.61
N ALA A 39 0.02 24.33 -0.48
CA ALA A 39 -0.24 23.74 0.83
C ALA A 39 -1.57 22.98 0.86
N LEU A 40 -2.61 23.49 0.19
CA LEU A 40 -3.91 22.81 0.11
C LEU A 40 -3.83 21.46 -0.63
N SER A 41 -3.02 21.35 -1.68
CA SER A 41 -2.82 20.07 -2.39
C SER A 41 -2.09 19.06 -1.49
N ILE A 42 -0.99 19.49 -0.88
CA ILE A 42 -0.21 18.68 0.06
C ILE A 42 -1.07 18.22 1.24
N MET A 43 -1.85 19.13 1.82
CA MET A 43 -2.77 18.86 2.92
C MET A 43 -3.72 17.70 2.60
N LYS A 44 -4.40 17.75 1.44
CA LYS A 44 -5.32 16.68 1.03
C LYS A 44 -4.63 15.32 0.94
N ASN A 45 -3.40 15.27 0.45
CA ASN A 45 -2.61 14.04 0.36
C ASN A 45 -2.25 13.51 1.76
N LEU A 46 -1.84 14.39 2.68
CA LEU A 46 -1.55 14.01 4.07
C LEU A 46 -2.81 13.53 4.81
N THR A 47 -3.96 14.17 4.60
CA THR A 47 -5.25 13.73 5.14
C THR A 47 -5.58 12.31 4.68
N ALA A 48 -5.46 12.01 3.38
CA ALA A 48 -5.72 10.68 2.85
C ALA A 48 -4.78 9.61 3.45
N ILE A 49 -3.50 9.95 3.63
CA ILE A 49 -2.52 9.10 4.31
C ILE A 49 -2.90 8.89 5.78
N ARG A 50 -3.31 9.96 6.48
CA ARG A 50 -3.73 9.90 7.90
C ARG A 50 -4.90 8.96 8.08
N LEU A 51 -5.98 9.14 7.30
CA LEU A 51 -7.18 8.30 7.37
C LEU A 51 -6.87 6.82 7.10
N ALA A 52 -6.01 6.53 6.11
CA ALA A 52 -5.59 5.15 5.84
C ALA A 52 -4.82 4.54 7.03
N ASN A 53 -3.97 5.32 7.70
CA ASN A 53 -3.24 4.87 8.88
C ASN A 53 -4.13 4.74 10.12
N GLU A 54 -5.15 5.58 10.29
CA GLU A 54 -6.17 5.45 11.34
C GLU A 54 -6.96 4.14 11.19
N GLN A 55 -7.36 3.79 9.96
CA GLN A 55 -8.00 2.51 9.66
C GLN A 55 -7.07 1.33 10.01
N GLY A 56 -5.79 1.42 9.63
CA GLY A 56 -4.79 0.41 9.99
C GLY A 56 -4.61 0.29 11.50
N LEU A 57 -4.51 1.41 12.22
CA LEU A 57 -4.39 1.46 13.67
C LEU A 57 -5.60 0.81 14.36
N ALA A 58 -6.82 1.11 13.90
CA ALA A 58 -8.03 0.52 14.45
C ALA A 58 -8.06 -1.01 14.29
N LYS A 59 -7.62 -1.53 13.13
CA LYS A 59 -7.46 -2.98 12.91
C LYS A 59 -6.41 -3.59 13.82
N LEU A 60 -5.26 -2.94 13.98
CA LEU A 60 -4.17 -3.39 14.85
C LEU A 60 -4.63 -3.48 16.31
N GLN A 61 -5.33 -2.44 16.81
CA GLN A 61 -5.87 -2.42 18.17
C GLN A 61 -6.96 -3.47 18.38
N THR A 62 -7.88 -3.60 17.43
CA THR A 62 -8.97 -4.59 17.50
C THR A 62 -8.43 -6.02 17.46
N GLY A 63 -7.45 -6.28 16.58
CA GLY A 63 -6.78 -7.57 16.49
C GLY A 63 -6.06 -7.92 17.78
N LEU A 64 -5.26 -6.99 18.33
CA LEU A 64 -4.53 -7.21 19.58
C LEU A 64 -5.49 -7.47 20.76
N ALA A 65 -6.57 -6.70 20.87
CA ALA A 65 -7.58 -6.90 21.91
C ALA A 65 -8.30 -8.27 21.80
N LYS A 66 -8.43 -8.83 20.60
CA LYS A 66 -8.98 -10.18 20.40
C LYS A 66 -7.97 -11.26 20.80
N GLU A 67 -6.71 -11.13 20.41
CA GLU A 67 -5.64 -12.08 20.78
C GLU A 67 -5.45 -12.15 22.30
N ASP A 68 -5.52 -11.01 23.00
CA ASP A 68 -5.44 -10.97 24.46
C ASP A 68 -6.56 -11.80 25.11
N ARG A 69 -7.76 -11.79 24.52
CA ARG A 69 -8.93 -12.55 24.99
C ARG A 69 -8.86 -14.04 24.66
N THR A 70 -8.48 -14.39 23.42
CA THR A 70 -8.52 -15.78 22.92
C THR A 70 -7.28 -16.60 23.26
N GLN A 71 -6.17 -15.94 23.59
CA GLN A 71 -4.85 -16.57 23.71
C GLN A 71 -4.36 -17.28 22.45
N CYS A 72 -4.95 -16.95 21.31
CA CYS A 72 -4.37 -17.27 20.02
C CYS A 72 -3.12 -16.38 19.83
N GLU A 73 -2.03 -16.93 19.29
CA GLU A 73 -0.79 -16.20 18.98
C GLU A 73 -0.50 -16.22 17.46
N GLU A 74 -1.56 -16.21 16.64
CA GLU A 74 -1.46 -16.37 15.19
C GLU A 74 -1.27 -15.03 14.47
N PHE A 75 -1.69 -13.91 15.08
CA PHE A 75 -1.47 -12.54 14.57
C PHE A 75 -1.88 -12.31 13.10
N THR A 76 -2.78 -13.13 12.55
CA THR A 76 -3.23 -13.07 11.15
C THR A 76 -3.81 -11.70 10.77
N PHE A 77 -4.37 -10.98 11.74
CA PHE A 77 -4.87 -9.62 11.56
C PHE A 77 -3.81 -8.65 11.03
N LEU A 78 -2.52 -8.87 11.29
CA LEU A 78 -1.42 -8.02 10.83
C LEU A 78 -1.35 -7.91 9.29
N LEU A 79 -1.76 -8.96 8.56
CA LEU A 79 -1.81 -8.94 7.09
C LEU A 79 -2.74 -7.82 6.58
N SER A 80 -3.83 -7.56 7.31
CA SER A 80 -4.87 -6.60 6.93
C SER A 80 -4.62 -5.15 7.38
N VAL A 81 -3.56 -4.91 8.19
CA VAL A 81 -3.26 -3.59 8.77
C VAL A 81 -2.71 -2.65 7.71
N TRP A 82 -1.73 -3.10 6.93
CA TRP A 82 -1.06 -2.29 5.91
C TRP A 82 -1.41 -2.80 4.51
N LYS A 83 -2.48 -2.25 3.94
CA LYS A 83 -2.87 -2.46 2.53
C LYS A 83 -1.83 -1.83 1.59
N THR A 84 -0.76 -2.55 1.25
CA THR A 84 0.43 -1.96 0.62
C THR A 84 0.18 -1.38 -0.75
N GLU A 85 -0.73 -1.93 -1.54
CA GLU A 85 -1.05 -1.37 -2.87
C GLU A 85 -1.75 -0.01 -2.76
N ARG A 86 -2.68 0.13 -1.80
CA ARG A 86 -3.27 1.43 -1.46
C ARG A 86 -2.21 2.42 -0.98
N MET A 87 -1.26 1.97 -0.14
CA MET A 87 -0.17 2.82 0.34
C MET A 87 0.77 3.27 -0.79
N LYS A 88 1.05 2.44 -1.80
CA LYS A 88 1.82 2.86 -2.99
C LYS A 88 1.15 4.04 -3.69
N ILE A 89 -0.17 4.00 -3.88
CA ILE A 89 -0.94 5.08 -4.50
C ILE A 89 -0.84 6.36 -3.66
N LEU A 90 -1.15 6.27 -2.36
CA LEU A 90 -1.17 7.44 -1.48
C LEU A 90 0.23 8.06 -1.30
N TYR A 91 1.25 7.23 -1.09
CA TYR A 91 2.60 7.71 -0.81
C TYR A 91 3.29 8.22 -2.07
N SER A 92 3.06 7.63 -3.25
CA SER A 92 3.65 8.16 -4.49
C SER A 92 3.18 9.58 -4.79
N VAL A 93 1.88 9.86 -4.64
CA VAL A 93 1.33 11.22 -4.83
C VAL A 93 1.97 12.20 -3.82
N ALA A 94 2.09 11.81 -2.55
CA ALA A 94 2.74 12.66 -1.56
C ALA A 94 4.25 12.86 -1.83
N LEU A 95 4.95 11.83 -2.29
CA LEU A 95 6.37 11.89 -2.64
C LEU A 95 6.65 12.78 -3.87
N GLN A 96 5.74 12.81 -4.85
CA GLN A 96 5.83 13.73 -5.99
C GLN A 96 5.85 15.21 -5.53
N HIS A 97 5.11 15.54 -4.47
CA HIS A 97 5.07 16.87 -3.87
C HIS A 97 6.08 17.08 -2.74
N MET A 98 6.98 16.11 -2.49
CA MET A 98 7.89 16.19 -1.34
C MET A 98 8.88 17.35 -1.46
N GLN A 99 9.47 17.56 -2.64
CA GLN A 99 10.42 18.66 -2.85
C GLN A 99 9.75 20.03 -2.73
N GLU A 100 8.59 20.19 -3.36
CA GLU A 100 7.78 21.42 -3.31
C GLU A 100 7.35 21.71 -1.87
N GLY A 101 6.80 20.71 -1.17
CA GLY A 101 6.39 20.85 0.23
C GLY A 101 7.55 21.11 1.18
N SER A 102 8.73 20.53 0.93
CA SER A 102 9.94 20.82 1.71
C SER A 102 10.39 22.26 1.51
N THR A 103 10.36 22.75 0.27
CA THR A 103 10.67 24.14 -0.06
C THR A 103 9.68 25.10 0.63
N LEU A 104 8.39 24.73 0.63
CA LEU A 104 7.34 25.48 1.30
C LEU A 104 7.59 25.59 2.82
N CYS A 105 7.83 24.45 3.47
CA CYS A 105 8.15 24.39 4.90
C CYS A 105 9.40 25.21 5.24
N LEU A 106 10.43 25.16 4.40
CA LEU A 106 11.64 25.98 4.60
C LEU A 106 11.35 27.48 4.43
N GLY A 107 10.45 27.85 3.52
CA GLY A 107 9.97 29.22 3.34
C GLY A 107 9.29 29.80 4.58
N TRP A 108 8.66 28.95 5.40
CA TRP A 108 8.03 29.37 6.66
C TRP A 108 9.02 29.90 7.71
N LYS A 109 10.34 29.75 7.52
CA LYS A 109 11.35 30.46 8.32
C LYS A 109 11.13 31.98 8.35
N ASN A 110 10.56 32.53 7.28
CA ASN A 110 10.24 33.95 7.15
C ASN A 110 8.77 34.26 7.51
N ARG A 111 8.03 33.30 8.06
CA ARG A 111 6.61 33.38 8.44
C ARG A 111 6.44 33.00 9.92
N PRO A 112 6.80 33.89 10.87
CA PRO A 112 6.73 33.59 12.30
C PRO A 112 5.31 33.26 12.76
N ASP A 113 4.29 33.80 12.10
CA ASP A 113 2.88 33.50 12.32
C ASP A 113 2.55 32.02 12.07
N VAL A 114 3.08 31.45 10.98
CA VAL A 114 2.89 30.03 10.63
C VAL A 114 3.67 29.13 11.59
N LEU A 115 4.91 29.50 11.95
CA LEU A 115 5.72 28.74 12.90
C LEU A 115 5.12 28.72 14.31
N GLN A 116 4.58 29.85 14.77
CA GLN A 116 3.87 29.94 16.05
C GLN A 116 2.60 29.06 16.01
N THR A 117 1.88 29.08 14.90
CA THR A 117 0.71 28.21 14.71
C THR A 117 1.08 26.74 14.69
N MET A 118 2.19 26.36 14.04
CA MET A 118 2.71 24.99 14.07
C MET A 118 3.06 24.54 15.49
N ALA A 119 3.72 25.41 16.28
CA ALA A 119 4.03 25.14 17.67
C ALA A 119 2.76 24.97 18.51
N GLN A 120 1.72 25.79 18.28
CA GLN A 120 0.44 25.64 18.95
C GLN A 120 -0.26 24.33 18.56
N HIS A 121 -0.25 23.95 17.28
CA HIS A 121 -0.79 22.68 16.82
C HIS A 121 -0.04 21.48 17.42
N ASN A 122 1.29 21.53 17.49
CA ASN A 122 2.10 20.52 18.18
C ASN A 122 1.60 20.28 19.61
N VAL A 123 1.41 21.37 20.38
CA VAL A 123 0.92 21.28 21.77
C VAL A 123 -0.52 20.79 21.85
N ASN A 124 -1.40 21.29 20.99
CA ASN A 124 -2.83 20.95 21.02
C ASN A 124 -3.10 19.50 20.62
N ILE A 125 -2.32 18.94 19.70
CA ILE A 125 -2.55 17.61 19.12
C ILE A 125 -1.70 16.54 19.82
N MET A 126 -0.41 16.81 20.05
CA MET A 126 0.53 15.84 20.61
C MET A 126 0.82 16.05 22.09
N GLY A 127 0.26 17.10 22.71
CA GLY A 127 0.48 17.43 24.11
C GLY A 127 1.81 18.16 24.36
N LYS A 128 2.17 18.29 25.64
CA LYS A 128 3.34 19.06 26.09
C LYS A 128 4.68 18.31 25.96
N GLU A 129 4.66 17.05 25.54
CA GLU A 129 5.88 16.25 25.39
C GLU A 129 6.60 16.58 24.08
N ASN A 130 7.67 17.37 24.18
CA ASN A 130 8.40 17.88 23.02
C ASN A 130 9.02 16.80 22.11
N LYS A 131 9.24 15.57 22.58
CA LYS A 131 9.93 14.51 21.82
C LYS A 131 9.16 14.06 20.58
N ALA A 132 7.83 14.22 20.58
CA ALA A 132 6.99 13.86 19.44
C ALA A 132 6.79 15.01 18.44
N HIS A 133 7.10 16.25 18.85
CA HIS A 133 6.84 17.47 18.09
C HIS A 133 7.55 17.47 16.73
N ILE A 134 6.85 18.04 15.75
CA ILE A 134 7.36 18.18 14.39
C ILE A 134 7.86 19.59 14.14
N SER A 135 8.79 19.70 13.19
CA SER A 135 9.29 20.97 12.69
C SER A 135 9.24 20.99 11.16
N ILE A 136 9.56 22.14 10.57
CA ILE A 136 9.73 22.29 9.11
C ILE A 136 10.76 21.29 8.52
N PHE A 137 11.71 20.82 9.33
CA PHE A 137 12.73 19.84 8.91
C PHE A 137 12.25 18.39 8.99
N THR A 138 11.09 18.14 9.60
CA THR A 138 10.51 16.79 9.71
C THR A 138 9.76 16.39 8.44
N TYR A 139 9.26 17.36 7.66
CA TYR A 139 8.45 17.10 6.47
C TYR A 139 9.15 16.21 5.41
N PRO A 140 10.43 16.43 5.04
CA PRO A 140 11.10 15.60 4.04
C PRO A 140 11.22 14.13 4.45
N GLY A 141 11.36 13.86 5.75
CA GLY A 141 11.48 12.50 6.29
C GLY A 141 10.15 11.83 6.63
N LEU A 142 9.03 12.56 6.65
CA LEU A 142 7.79 12.15 7.29
C LEU A 142 7.32 10.73 6.93
N ILE A 143 7.22 10.44 5.62
CA ILE A 143 6.77 9.12 5.13
C ILE A 143 7.87 8.07 5.26
N LYS A 144 9.11 8.44 4.88
CA LYS A 144 10.26 7.52 4.84
C LYS A 144 10.57 7.00 6.24
N ASP A 145 10.73 7.91 7.19
CA ASP A 145 11.03 7.60 8.59
C ASP A 145 9.96 6.71 9.21
N HIS A 146 8.67 6.94 8.90
CA HIS A 146 7.60 6.10 9.39
C HIS A 146 7.71 4.65 8.90
N LEU A 147 7.96 4.45 7.60
CA LEU A 147 8.13 3.12 7.01
C LEU A 147 9.34 2.38 7.60
N PHE A 148 10.48 3.06 7.78
CA PHE A 148 11.66 2.45 8.40
C PHE A 148 11.43 2.11 9.87
N ASN A 149 10.75 2.97 10.63
CA ASN A 149 10.43 2.70 12.03
C ASN A 149 9.45 1.52 12.16
N LEU A 150 8.42 1.42 11.30
CA LEU A 150 7.52 0.26 11.25
C LEU A 150 8.30 -1.03 11.00
N LYS A 151 9.15 -1.02 9.96
CA LYS A 151 10.00 -2.15 9.61
C LYS A 151 10.94 -2.53 10.77
N SER A 152 11.52 -1.55 11.44
CA SER A 152 12.42 -1.77 12.58
C SER A 152 11.73 -2.54 13.70
N ILE A 153 10.55 -2.09 14.14
CA ILE A 153 9.80 -2.77 15.21
C ILE A 153 9.32 -4.15 14.76
N LEU A 154 8.84 -4.29 13.52
CA LEU A 154 8.43 -5.59 12.98
C LEU A 154 9.60 -6.59 12.90
N ASN A 155 10.81 -6.15 12.58
CA ASN A 155 11.99 -7.02 12.62
C ASN A 155 12.32 -7.50 14.05
N GLU A 156 12.14 -6.64 15.07
CA GLU A 156 12.26 -7.07 16.46
C GLU A 156 11.14 -8.07 16.83
N CYS A 157 9.91 -7.85 16.38
CA CYS A 157 8.83 -8.83 16.50
C CYS A 157 9.22 -10.18 15.87
N LEU A 158 9.83 -10.16 14.68
CA LEU A 158 10.26 -11.35 13.96
C LEU A 158 11.35 -12.09 14.73
N LYS A 159 12.41 -11.41 15.16
CA LYS A 159 13.50 -11.99 15.96
C LYS A 159 12.94 -12.71 17.17
N GLU A 160 11.98 -12.09 17.86
CA GLU A 160 11.35 -12.68 19.03
C GLU A 160 10.45 -13.87 18.68
N SER A 161 9.71 -13.78 17.57
CA SER A 161 8.87 -14.87 17.06
C SER A 161 9.69 -16.11 16.71
N VAL A 162 10.81 -15.93 16.00
CA VAL A 162 11.76 -16.99 15.61
C VAL A 162 12.41 -17.60 16.84
N ARG A 163 12.94 -16.78 17.75
CA ARG A 163 13.56 -17.24 19.01
C ARG A 163 12.63 -18.17 19.80
N ARG A 164 11.32 -17.92 19.71
CA ARG A 164 10.27 -18.66 20.42
C ARG A 164 9.55 -19.71 19.57
N LYS A 165 9.93 -19.91 18.31
CA LYS A 165 9.30 -20.86 17.37
C LYS A 165 7.77 -20.69 17.27
N ARG A 166 7.30 -19.45 17.21
CA ARG A 166 5.86 -19.15 17.16
C ARG A 166 5.26 -19.34 15.78
N LYS A 167 3.97 -19.71 15.75
CA LYS A 167 3.16 -19.81 14.51
C LYS A 167 3.10 -18.49 13.73
N SER A 168 3.06 -17.36 14.44
CA SER A 168 3.01 -16.01 13.84
C SER A 168 4.28 -15.60 13.08
N THR A 169 5.36 -16.40 13.12
CA THR A 169 6.61 -16.10 12.39
C THR A 169 6.35 -15.86 10.91
N LYS A 170 5.63 -16.78 10.24
CA LYS A 170 5.33 -16.67 8.80
C LYS A 170 4.49 -15.44 8.45
N ILE A 171 3.58 -15.06 9.36
CA ILE A 171 2.75 -13.86 9.20
C ILE A 171 3.61 -12.60 9.29
N ILE A 172 4.48 -12.50 10.30
CA ILE A 172 5.37 -11.34 10.48
C ILE A 172 6.35 -11.23 9.31
N GLU A 173 6.93 -12.35 8.85
CA GLU A 173 7.78 -12.40 7.65
C GLU A 173 7.05 -11.88 6.41
N THR A 174 5.80 -12.30 6.22
CA THR A 174 4.95 -11.87 5.11
C THR A 174 4.71 -10.35 5.15
N VAL A 175 4.36 -9.81 6.32
CA VAL A 175 4.15 -8.37 6.50
C VAL A 175 5.42 -7.57 6.24
N ILE A 176 6.57 -8.01 6.76
CA ILE A 176 7.86 -7.35 6.51
C ILE A 176 8.20 -7.37 5.02
N ARG A 177 8.02 -8.52 4.35
CA ARG A 177 8.26 -8.64 2.90
C ARG A 177 7.37 -7.69 2.08
N ARG A 178 6.10 -7.53 2.47
CA ARG A 178 5.18 -6.58 1.83
C ARG A 178 5.61 -5.13 2.04
N LEU A 179 6.04 -4.77 3.26
CA LEU A 179 6.58 -3.44 3.55
C LEU A 179 7.89 -3.17 2.80
N ASP A 180 8.77 -4.16 2.68
CA ASP A 180 10.00 -4.05 1.89
C ASP A 180 9.69 -3.85 0.42
N SER A 181 8.72 -4.58 -0.12
CA SER A 181 8.24 -4.36 -1.48
C SER A 181 7.65 -2.96 -1.67
N LEU A 182 6.97 -2.40 -0.68
CA LEU A 182 6.46 -1.02 -0.70
C LEU A 182 7.61 -0.01 -0.71
N ILE A 183 8.58 -0.14 0.21
CA ILE A 183 9.73 0.77 0.31
C ILE A 183 10.53 0.77 -0.99
N VAL A 184 10.89 -0.41 -1.49
CA VAL A 184 11.63 -0.55 -2.76
C VAL A 184 10.84 0.05 -3.91
N TRP A 185 9.52 -0.14 -3.95
CA TRP A 185 8.69 0.45 -5.00
C TRP A 185 8.70 1.99 -4.93
N LEU A 186 8.63 2.58 -3.73
CA LEU A 186 8.65 4.03 -3.53
C LEU A 186 10.01 4.67 -3.82
N GLU A 187 11.11 3.93 -3.65
CA GLU A 187 12.46 4.39 -3.98
C GLU A 187 12.75 4.37 -5.49
N ASN A 188 12.01 3.56 -6.26
CA ASN A 188 12.15 3.48 -7.71
C ASN A 188 11.32 4.57 -8.42
N SER A 189 11.76 4.98 -9.60
CA SER A 189 11.00 5.93 -10.42
C SER A 189 9.61 5.38 -10.75
N LEU A 190 8.59 6.23 -10.59
CA LEU A 190 7.20 5.86 -10.85
C LEU A 190 7.05 5.37 -12.30
N THR A 191 6.88 4.07 -12.45
CA THR A 191 6.65 3.45 -13.74
C THR A 191 5.15 3.48 -14.02
N LEU A 192 4.74 3.96 -15.19
CA LEU A 192 3.33 4.02 -15.57
C LEU A 192 2.91 2.72 -16.26
N LEU A 193 1.69 2.26 -15.99
CA LEU A 193 1.13 1.03 -16.55
C LEU A 193 1.19 1.00 -18.09
N PRO A 194 0.90 2.09 -18.84
CA PRO A 194 0.94 2.05 -20.31
C PRO A 194 2.35 2.10 -20.91
N THR A 195 3.39 2.34 -20.10
CA THR A 195 4.77 2.44 -20.57
C THR A 195 5.46 1.08 -20.66
N MET A 196 4.71 -0.02 -20.49
CA MET A 196 5.25 -1.37 -20.57
C MET A 196 5.81 -1.67 -21.96
N LYS A 197 7.05 -2.16 -21.98
CA LYS A 197 7.74 -2.52 -23.21
C LYS A 197 6.91 -3.50 -24.03
N ASN A 198 6.79 -3.24 -25.33
CA ASN A 198 6.03 -4.04 -26.30
C ASN A 198 4.51 -4.08 -26.07
N MET A 199 3.97 -3.17 -25.26
CA MET A 199 2.52 -2.99 -25.17
C MET A 199 2.04 -2.16 -26.37
N ASN A 200 1.07 -2.68 -27.11
CA ASN A 200 0.40 -1.89 -28.15
C ASN A 200 -0.67 -0.99 -27.51
N ALA A 201 -0.71 0.29 -27.87
CA ALA A 201 -1.67 1.25 -27.35
C ALA A 201 -3.14 0.84 -27.62
N SER A 202 -3.39 0.05 -28.67
CA SER A 202 -4.73 -0.45 -29.02
C SER A 202 -5.29 -1.49 -28.05
N ILE A 203 -4.47 -2.04 -27.14
CA ILE A 203 -4.92 -3.01 -26.12
C ILE A 203 -5.82 -2.35 -25.09
N VAL A 204 -5.50 -1.12 -24.71
CA VAL A 204 -6.36 -0.34 -23.83
C VAL A 204 -7.50 0.20 -24.72
N PRO A 205 -8.77 -0.06 -24.38
CA PRO A 205 -9.88 0.51 -25.14
C PRO A 205 -9.80 2.04 -25.17
N GLU A 206 -10.14 2.69 -26.29
CA GLU A 206 -10.05 4.15 -26.46
C GLU A 206 -10.71 4.93 -25.32
N ARG A 207 -11.88 4.49 -24.88
CA ARG A 207 -12.62 5.08 -23.75
C ARG A 207 -11.82 5.09 -22.42
N GLU A 208 -10.84 4.21 -22.27
CA GLU A 208 -10.00 4.07 -21.08
C GLU A 208 -8.64 4.75 -21.21
N HIS A 209 -8.23 5.20 -22.41
CA HIS A 209 -6.89 5.78 -22.64
C HIS A 209 -6.55 6.90 -21.66
N ARG A 210 -7.50 7.82 -21.44
CA ARG A 210 -7.30 8.95 -20.50
C ARG A 210 -7.12 8.48 -19.06
N ALA A 211 -7.82 7.43 -18.64
CA ALA A 211 -7.76 6.91 -17.29
C ALA A 211 -6.51 6.04 -17.05
N ALA A 212 -6.07 5.30 -18.07
CA ALA A 212 -4.89 4.44 -18.01
C ALA A 212 -3.58 5.23 -18.18
N ALA A 213 -3.56 6.31 -18.96
CA ALA A 213 -2.36 7.11 -19.24
C ALA A 213 -1.54 7.51 -18.00
N PRO A 214 -2.13 8.10 -16.93
CA PRO A 214 -1.39 8.49 -15.73
C PRO A 214 -1.28 7.36 -14.70
N GLU A 215 -1.73 6.15 -15.01
CA GLU A 215 -1.88 5.11 -14.01
C GLU A 215 -0.54 4.49 -13.60
N PRO A 216 -0.21 4.42 -12.30
CA PRO A 216 1.01 3.79 -11.85
C PRO A 216 0.95 2.27 -11.97
N LEU A 217 2.06 1.66 -12.38
CA LEU A 217 2.27 0.22 -12.26
C LEU A 217 2.57 -0.12 -10.79
N LEU A 218 1.63 -0.79 -10.14
CA LEU A 218 1.73 -1.14 -8.73
C LEU A 218 2.47 -2.47 -8.53
N ARG A 219 2.21 -3.46 -9.39
CA ARG A 219 2.79 -4.80 -9.27
C ARG A 219 2.97 -5.46 -10.63
N LYS A 220 3.99 -6.30 -10.75
CA LYS A 220 4.23 -7.18 -11.90
C LYS A 220 4.48 -8.61 -11.45
N GLY A 221 4.00 -9.60 -12.21
CA GLY A 221 4.13 -11.02 -11.86
C GLY A 221 4.07 -11.91 -13.07
N VAL A 222 4.54 -13.15 -12.91
CA VAL A 222 4.51 -14.18 -13.96
C VAL A 222 3.86 -15.42 -13.37
N PHE A 223 2.86 -15.92 -14.07
CA PHE A 223 2.02 -17.04 -13.66
C PHE A 223 1.93 -18.06 -14.79
N SER A 224 1.84 -19.32 -14.44
CA SER A 224 1.50 -20.36 -15.42
C SER A 224 -0.01 -20.36 -15.65
N LEU A 225 -0.45 -20.74 -16.84
CA LEU A 225 -1.86 -20.88 -17.19
C LEU A 225 -2.21 -22.37 -17.25
N LEU A 226 -3.43 -22.74 -16.83
CA LEU A 226 -3.96 -24.07 -17.12
C LEU A 226 -4.14 -24.22 -18.62
N VAL A 227 -3.33 -25.08 -19.23
CA VAL A 227 -3.48 -25.48 -20.63
C VAL A 227 -4.69 -26.40 -20.72
N HIS A 228 -5.86 -25.84 -20.94
CA HIS A 228 -7.05 -26.59 -21.34
C HIS A 228 -7.36 -26.27 -22.80
N ASN A 229 -7.56 -27.35 -23.57
CA ASN A 229 -7.66 -27.39 -25.03
C ASN A 229 -8.14 -26.08 -25.68
N ASN A 230 -7.24 -25.45 -26.46
CA ASN A 230 -7.42 -24.35 -27.42
C ASN A 230 -6.97 -22.92 -27.04
N LEU A 231 -6.19 -22.70 -25.98
CA LEU A 231 -5.44 -21.45 -25.79
C LEU A 231 -4.00 -21.75 -25.36
N ASP A 232 -3.13 -22.09 -26.32
CA ASP A 232 -1.72 -22.53 -26.16
C ASP A 232 -0.75 -21.58 -25.41
N ALA A 233 -1.24 -20.61 -24.65
CA ALA A 233 -0.41 -19.77 -23.80
C ALA A 233 -0.06 -20.54 -22.53
N GLU A 234 1.24 -20.65 -22.24
CA GLU A 234 1.72 -21.38 -21.06
C GLU A 234 1.95 -20.44 -19.88
N GLU A 235 2.23 -19.16 -20.16
CA GLU A 235 2.52 -18.16 -19.14
C GLU A 235 1.74 -16.85 -19.38
N ALA A 236 1.42 -16.19 -18.27
CA ALA A 236 0.84 -14.86 -18.23
C ALA A 236 1.75 -13.93 -17.43
N HIS A 237 2.25 -12.88 -18.09
CA HIS A 237 2.83 -11.73 -17.42
C HIS A 237 1.72 -10.75 -17.05
N ILE A 238 1.54 -10.51 -15.76
CA ILE A 238 0.47 -9.66 -15.23
C ILE A 238 1.06 -8.33 -14.79
N PHE A 239 0.42 -7.24 -15.20
CA PHE A 239 0.76 -5.87 -14.82
C PHE A 239 -0.47 -5.26 -14.15
N LEU A 240 -0.34 -4.99 -12.85
CA LEU A 240 -1.41 -4.47 -12.01
C LEU A 240 -1.23 -2.96 -11.82
N GLY A 241 -2.22 -2.18 -12.23
CA GLY A 241 -2.36 -0.77 -11.89
C GLY A 241 -3.41 -0.56 -10.80
N SER A 242 -3.70 0.71 -10.50
CA SER A 242 -4.71 1.10 -9.49
C SER A 242 -6.18 0.86 -9.88
N LYS A 243 -6.45 0.78 -11.18
CA LYS A 243 -7.78 0.71 -11.84
C LYS A 243 -7.84 -0.37 -12.90
N HIS A 244 -6.72 -0.63 -13.56
CA HIS A 244 -6.62 -1.57 -14.66
C HIS A 244 -5.63 -2.69 -14.36
N ILE A 245 -5.87 -3.82 -15.02
CA ILE A 245 -4.95 -4.95 -15.06
C ILE A 245 -4.68 -5.29 -16.53
N LEU A 246 -3.43 -5.59 -16.84
CA LEU A 246 -3.02 -6.02 -18.18
C LEU A 246 -2.39 -7.40 -18.08
N PHE A 247 -2.69 -8.23 -19.06
CA PHE A 247 -2.09 -9.55 -19.22
C PHE A 247 -1.34 -9.57 -20.53
N ARG A 248 -0.09 -10.03 -20.51
CA ARG A 248 0.64 -10.45 -21.71
C ARG A 248 0.78 -11.96 -21.65
N LEU A 249 0.05 -12.64 -22.53
CA LEU A 249 0.06 -14.08 -22.67
C LEU A 249 1.17 -14.47 -23.64
N THR A 250 2.09 -15.30 -23.18
CA THR A 250 3.23 -15.78 -23.95
C THR A 250 2.99 -17.23 -24.37
N TYR A 251 3.33 -17.52 -25.62
CA TYR A 251 3.13 -18.82 -26.26
C TYR A 251 4.51 -19.43 -26.54
N ASN A 252 4.73 -20.71 -26.24
CA ASN A 252 6.00 -21.40 -26.54
C ASN A 252 6.19 -21.74 -28.03
N SER A 253 5.30 -21.25 -28.90
CA SER A 253 5.39 -21.47 -30.34
C SER A 253 6.09 -20.30 -31.03
N PHE A 254 7.12 -20.61 -31.83
CA PHE A 254 7.81 -19.63 -32.68
C PHE A 254 6.89 -18.87 -33.66
N PHE A 255 5.68 -19.37 -33.91
CA PHE A 255 4.73 -18.78 -34.86
C PHE A 255 3.62 -17.96 -34.19
N LYS A 256 3.54 -17.92 -32.86
CA LYS A 256 2.49 -17.20 -32.13
C LYS A 256 3.06 -15.95 -31.48
N ASN A 257 2.49 -14.80 -31.86
CA ASN A 257 2.79 -13.54 -31.19
C ASN A 257 2.13 -13.49 -29.81
N ASP A 258 2.76 -12.78 -28.89
CA ASP A 258 2.17 -12.50 -27.58
C ASP A 258 0.82 -11.83 -27.73
N LYS A 259 -0.15 -12.30 -26.94
CA LYS A 259 -1.48 -11.71 -26.89
C LYS A 259 -1.58 -10.86 -25.65
N TRP A 260 -2.06 -9.64 -25.81
CA TRP A 260 -2.35 -8.77 -24.69
C TRP A 260 -3.86 -8.73 -24.40
N GLU A 261 -4.22 -8.71 -23.13
CA GLU A 261 -5.61 -8.60 -22.66
C GLU A 261 -5.71 -7.52 -21.58
N PHE A 262 -6.88 -6.89 -21.50
CA PHE A 262 -7.17 -5.76 -20.62
C PHE A 262 -8.35 -6.08 -19.70
N GLY A 263 -8.22 -5.72 -18.42
CA GLY A 263 -9.30 -5.81 -17.44
C GLY A 263 -9.42 -4.55 -16.59
N ARG A 264 -10.63 -4.29 -16.07
CA ARG A 264 -10.87 -3.27 -15.05
C ARG A 264 -11.03 -3.93 -13.69
N ILE A 265 -10.27 -3.47 -12.70
CA ILE A 265 -10.24 -4.05 -11.35
C ILE A 265 -11.64 -4.07 -10.70
N GLU A 266 -12.42 -3.00 -10.82
CA GLU A 266 -13.82 -2.93 -10.33
C GLU A 266 -14.76 -4.00 -10.91
N LYS A 267 -14.41 -4.62 -12.04
CA LYS A 267 -15.24 -5.61 -12.74
C LYS A 267 -14.64 -7.01 -12.69
N LEU A 268 -13.60 -7.20 -11.89
CA LEU A 268 -13.02 -8.50 -11.67
C LEU A 268 -13.69 -9.16 -10.47
N ASP A 269 -13.81 -10.46 -10.56
CA ASP A 269 -14.01 -11.34 -9.43
C ASP A 269 -12.74 -12.16 -9.23
N VAL A 270 -12.39 -12.40 -7.98
CA VAL A 270 -11.15 -13.08 -7.57
C VAL A 270 -11.53 -14.20 -6.62
N GLU A 271 -11.34 -15.43 -7.07
CA GLU A 271 -11.71 -16.63 -6.30
C GLU A 271 -10.51 -17.56 -6.16
N GLU A 272 -10.46 -18.32 -5.07
CA GLU A 272 -9.51 -19.42 -4.93
C GLU A 272 -9.77 -20.47 -6.02
N GLY A 273 -8.70 -21.08 -6.54
CA GLY A 273 -8.80 -22.16 -7.51
C GLY A 273 -9.02 -23.52 -6.87
N ASP A 274 -8.92 -24.57 -7.69
CA ASP A 274 -9.11 -25.96 -7.24
C ASP A 274 -7.96 -26.47 -6.36
N ASP A 275 -6.81 -25.78 -6.34
CA ASP A 275 -5.64 -26.12 -5.53
C ASP A 275 -5.01 -24.90 -4.81
N ASP A 276 -4.07 -25.17 -3.91
CA ASP A 276 -3.41 -24.17 -3.07
C ASP A 276 -2.58 -23.13 -3.86
N TYR A 277 -2.28 -23.37 -5.13
CA TYR A 277 -1.43 -22.50 -5.94
C TYR A 277 -2.22 -21.70 -6.97
N THR A 278 -3.49 -22.05 -7.15
CA THR A 278 -4.31 -21.56 -8.24
C THR A 278 -5.32 -20.52 -7.74
N PHE A 279 -5.57 -19.51 -8.56
CA PHE A 279 -6.66 -18.56 -8.35
C PHE A 279 -7.32 -18.20 -9.68
N ASN A 280 -8.62 -17.94 -9.61
CA ASN A 280 -9.47 -17.62 -10.74
C ASN A 280 -9.67 -16.10 -10.79
N LEU A 281 -9.46 -15.52 -11.97
CA LEU A 281 -9.86 -14.16 -12.29
C LEU A 281 -10.97 -14.22 -13.33
N SER A 282 -12.14 -13.70 -13.00
CA SER A 282 -13.26 -13.61 -13.94
C SER A 282 -13.78 -12.17 -14.02
N GLY A 283 -14.34 -11.79 -15.16
CA GLY A 283 -14.82 -10.43 -15.40
C GLY A 283 -15.35 -10.25 -16.81
N VAL A 284 -15.79 -9.03 -17.15
CA VAL A 284 -16.37 -8.75 -18.47
C VAL A 284 -15.33 -9.00 -19.58
N GLY A 285 -15.49 -10.11 -20.31
CA GLY A 285 -14.60 -10.49 -21.41
C GLY A 285 -13.23 -11.03 -20.96
N LEU A 286 -13.05 -11.32 -19.66
CA LEU A 286 -11.81 -11.85 -19.09
C LEU A 286 -12.13 -13.06 -18.22
N ARG A 287 -11.50 -14.20 -18.51
CA ARG A 287 -11.50 -15.37 -17.62
C ARG A 287 -10.13 -16.01 -17.67
N LYS A 288 -9.47 -16.13 -16.51
CA LYS A 288 -8.13 -16.73 -16.36
C LYS A 288 -8.10 -17.60 -15.13
N ILE A 289 -7.45 -18.75 -15.27
CA ILE A 289 -7.04 -19.59 -14.15
C ILE A 289 -5.53 -19.49 -14.07
N LEU A 290 -5.03 -18.91 -12.99
CA LEU A 290 -3.63 -18.54 -12.83
C LEU A 290 -2.98 -19.41 -11.77
N ILE A 291 -1.88 -20.05 -12.13
CA ILE A 291 -1.10 -20.91 -11.24
C ILE A 291 0.12 -20.12 -10.77
N ALA A 292 0.18 -19.84 -9.47
CA ALA A 292 1.32 -19.19 -8.83
C ALA A 292 2.45 -20.20 -8.56
N LYS A 293 3.68 -19.70 -8.44
CA LYS A 293 4.84 -20.54 -8.08
C LYS A 293 4.77 -21.06 -6.64
N THR A 294 4.05 -20.35 -5.77
CA THR A 294 3.93 -20.61 -4.34
C THR A 294 2.59 -20.07 -3.84
N VAL A 295 2.02 -20.70 -2.82
CA VAL A 295 0.78 -20.26 -2.14
C VAL A 295 0.87 -18.79 -1.71
N GLU A 296 2.03 -18.37 -1.21
CA GLU A 296 2.24 -16.98 -0.73
C GLU A 296 2.15 -15.95 -1.86
N ILE A 297 2.55 -16.31 -3.09
CA ILE A 297 2.42 -15.44 -4.25
C ILE A 297 0.96 -15.37 -4.68
N ARG A 298 0.24 -16.49 -4.65
CA ARG A 298 -1.21 -16.52 -4.93
C ARG A 298 -1.95 -15.58 -3.98
N ASP A 299 -1.80 -15.80 -2.68
CA ASP A 299 -2.51 -15.05 -1.64
C ASP A 299 -2.22 -13.56 -1.72
N ASP A 300 -0.94 -13.20 -1.88
CA ASP A 300 -0.51 -11.81 -2.02
C ASP A 300 -1.13 -11.11 -3.24
N TRP A 301 -1.33 -11.83 -4.34
CA TRP A 301 -1.92 -11.26 -5.55
C TRP A 301 -3.43 -11.13 -5.44
N MET A 302 -4.09 -12.12 -4.87
CA MET A 302 -5.53 -12.04 -4.59
C MET A 302 -5.81 -10.86 -3.65
N GLU A 303 -5.06 -10.74 -2.56
CA GLU A 303 -5.22 -9.65 -1.59
C GLU A 303 -4.90 -8.27 -2.23
N ALA A 304 -3.88 -8.19 -3.07
CA ALA A 304 -3.56 -6.96 -3.81
C ALA A 304 -4.72 -6.49 -4.70
N ILE A 305 -5.41 -7.41 -5.38
CA ILE A 305 -6.55 -7.07 -6.24
C ILE A 305 -7.76 -6.68 -5.39
N MET A 306 -8.09 -7.45 -4.36
CA MET A 306 -9.19 -7.16 -3.43
C MET A 306 -9.00 -5.79 -2.74
N ASP A 307 -7.77 -5.47 -2.34
CA ASP A 307 -7.43 -4.17 -1.75
C ASP A 307 -7.74 -2.98 -2.67
N LEU A 308 -7.51 -3.14 -3.97
CA LEU A 308 -7.79 -2.12 -4.96
C LEU A 308 -9.28 -2.02 -5.30
N GLN A 309 -10.01 -3.14 -5.24
CA GLN A 309 -11.46 -3.16 -5.37
C GLN A 309 -12.15 -2.41 -4.22
N ASP A 310 -11.74 -2.67 -2.98
CA ASP A 310 -12.21 -1.94 -1.79
C ASP A 310 -12.01 -0.43 -1.91
N LEU A 311 -10.85 -0.01 -2.45
CA LEU A 311 -10.52 1.39 -2.65
C LEU A 311 -11.48 2.06 -3.66
N GLN A 312 -11.82 1.35 -4.74
CA GLN A 312 -12.72 1.88 -5.77
C GLN A 312 -14.17 1.95 -5.29
N SER A 313 -14.62 0.97 -4.52
CA SER A 313 -15.96 0.98 -3.89
C SER A 313 -16.11 2.13 -2.90
N SER A 314 -15.07 2.37 -2.07
CA SER A 314 -15.08 3.49 -1.10
C SER A 314 -15.13 4.85 -1.80
N THR A 315 -14.39 5.01 -2.91
CA THR A 315 -14.34 6.27 -3.66
C THR A 315 -15.69 6.60 -4.33
N LYS A 316 -16.44 5.58 -4.78
CA LYS A 316 -17.78 5.78 -5.35
C LYS A 316 -18.79 6.22 -4.29
N ALA A 317 -18.76 5.59 -3.12
CA ALA A 317 -19.65 5.94 -2.01
C ALA A 317 -19.44 7.37 -1.46
N GLU A 318 -18.25 7.95 -1.64
CA GLU A 318 -17.96 9.35 -1.25
C GLU A 318 -18.40 10.38 -2.30
N GLN A 319 -18.75 9.95 -3.52
CA GLN A 319 -19.17 10.82 -4.63
C GLN A 319 -20.70 10.86 -4.84
N GLU A 320 -21.43 9.94 -4.21
CA GLU A 320 -22.89 9.86 -4.15
C GLU A 320 -23.44 10.59 -2.91
#